data_AF-A0A8T2Z280-F1
#
_entry.id   AF-A0A8T2Z280-F1
#
_cell.length_a   1.000
_cell.length_b   1.000
_cell.length_c   1.000
_cell.angle_alpha   90.00
_cell.angle_beta   90.00
_cell.angle_gamma   90.00
#
_symmetry.space_group_name_H-M   'P 1'
#
loop_
_entity.id
_entity.type
_entity.pdbx_description
1 polymer ?
#
loop_
_entity_poly.entity_id
_entity_poly.type
_entity_poly.pdbx_seq_one_letter_code
_entity_poly.pdbx_strand_id
1 'polypeptide(L)'
;MILFAAHTVGFVIYWAMTNQMAEMLEWGKTWVSNVAGEIAAVLALAMWVTSSYRIRRKMFEVFFYTHQLYILYIVFYVLHVGAAYFCMVLPGIFLFVIDRYMRFLQSQRRARLDSARLLPCGSVELTFSKSPGLYYNPTSILFLNVPSISKLQWHPFTITSSCNMDQDKLSVAVKRLGNWSQNLCQEISSSVDRLEVSVEGPYGPNSSHFLRHELLVLVSGGSGITPFISIIREIMFESTKPNYQVPRVLLVCAFKNSADLAMLDLLLPINDTPANISQVQLQIEAYITREEEQPIADNQKLLQTIWFKPNQLDSPICAGLGQNNWLWLGAIIASSFIMFLLILGIVTRYYIYPIDHNTEEIYHFSYFVLWDMFLLCACIFLASSAVFLFRKKENTIEGKQIQNLEVPTPTPSPGSCFRNADRELESLPHRSLVQATKVHFCARPDLKRILFDCKASDVGVLACGPRKMRHEVAKICSSGMADNLHFESISFNW
;
A
#
# COMPACT_ATOMS: atom_id res chain seq x y z
N MET A 1 -17.19 20.61 -5.22
CA MET A 1 -18.61 20.27 -5.49
C MET A 1 -19.55 21.44 -5.32
N ILE A 2 -19.58 22.15 -4.19
CA ILE A 2 -20.53 23.28 -4.01
C ILE A 2 -20.35 24.35 -5.09
N LEU A 3 -19.12 24.80 -5.35
CA LEU A 3 -18.83 25.78 -6.42
C LEU A 3 -19.19 25.26 -7.82
N PHE A 4 -18.90 23.99 -8.09
CA PHE A 4 -19.22 23.35 -9.37
C PHE A 4 -20.74 23.25 -9.58
N ALA A 5 -21.48 22.82 -8.56
CA ALA A 5 -22.94 22.78 -8.60
C ALA A 5 -23.55 24.19 -8.71
N ALA A 6 -22.99 25.18 -8.01
CA ALA A 6 -23.43 26.57 -8.11
C ALA A 6 -23.19 27.14 -9.53
N HIS A 7 -22.07 26.79 -10.16
CA HIS A 7 -21.79 27.12 -11.55
C HIS A 7 -22.83 26.51 -12.50
N THR A 8 -23.04 25.19 -12.47
CA THR A 8 -24.01 24.52 -13.33
C THR A 8 -25.43 25.05 -13.12
N VAL A 9 -25.89 25.12 -11.87
CA VAL A 9 -27.24 25.62 -11.55
C VAL A 9 -27.40 27.10 -11.92
N GLY A 10 -26.35 27.92 -11.73
CA GLY A 10 -26.37 29.33 -12.10
C GLY A 10 -26.57 29.54 -13.60
N PHE A 11 -25.85 28.79 -14.45
CA PHE A 11 -26.01 28.86 -15.90
C PHE A 11 -27.37 28.33 -16.37
N VAL A 12 -27.86 27.24 -15.78
CA VAL A 12 -29.21 26.72 -16.07
C VAL A 12 -30.30 27.74 -15.74
N ILE A 13 -30.20 28.41 -14.58
CA ILE A 13 -31.14 29.48 -14.21
C ILE A 13 -31.03 30.66 -15.16
N TYR A 14 -29.80 31.08 -15.50
CA TYR A 14 -29.56 32.18 -16.44
C TYR A 14 -30.22 31.92 -17.80
N TRP A 15 -29.98 30.75 -18.41
CA TRP A 15 -30.57 30.39 -19.70
C TRP A 15 -32.09 30.22 -19.64
N ALA A 16 -32.63 29.76 -18.50
CA ALA A 16 -34.07 29.71 -18.30
C ALA A 16 -34.67 31.12 -18.24
N MET A 17 -33.99 32.07 -17.57
CA MET A 17 -34.44 33.46 -17.47
C MET A 17 -34.32 34.21 -18.81
N THR A 18 -33.35 33.87 -19.65
CA THR A 18 -33.16 34.50 -20.98
C THR A 18 -33.89 33.79 -22.12
N ASN A 19 -34.65 32.72 -21.85
CA ASN A 19 -35.28 31.85 -22.85
C ASN A 19 -34.31 31.22 -23.86
N GLN A 20 -33.06 30.96 -23.44
CA GLN A 20 -31.98 30.39 -24.26
C GLN A 20 -31.61 28.97 -23.85
N MET A 21 -32.60 28.16 -23.44
CA MET A 21 -32.35 26.78 -22.99
C MET A 21 -31.72 25.87 -24.06
N ALA A 22 -31.85 26.21 -25.34
CA ALA A 22 -31.22 25.46 -26.43
C ALA A 22 -29.68 25.49 -26.36
N GLU A 23 -29.10 26.53 -25.76
CA GLU A 23 -27.65 26.68 -25.58
C GLU A 23 -27.04 25.55 -24.74
N MET A 24 -27.81 24.95 -23.82
CA MET A 24 -27.38 23.78 -23.04
C MET A 24 -27.05 22.57 -23.93
N LEU A 25 -27.71 22.48 -25.08
CA LEU A 25 -27.55 21.38 -26.05
C LEU A 25 -26.57 21.75 -27.16
N GLU A 26 -25.91 22.91 -27.07
CA GLU A 26 -24.96 23.33 -28.08
C GLU A 26 -23.61 22.62 -27.90
N TRP A 27 -23.14 22.03 -28.99
CA TRP A 27 -21.76 21.58 -29.15
C TRP A 27 -21.03 22.59 -30.04
N GLY A 28 -20.47 23.63 -29.42
CA GLY A 28 -19.78 24.71 -30.12
C GLY A 28 -18.55 24.23 -30.92
N LYS A 29 -18.33 24.85 -32.08
CA LYS A 29 -17.15 24.58 -32.94
C LYS A 29 -15.92 25.38 -32.52
N THR A 30 -16.13 26.59 -32.03
CA THR A 30 -15.09 27.60 -31.76
C THR A 30 -14.88 27.86 -30.26
N TRP A 31 -15.89 27.58 -29.42
CA TRP A 31 -15.87 27.85 -27.98
C TRP A 31 -16.36 26.63 -27.17
N VAL A 32 -16.39 26.81 -25.84
CA VAL A 32 -16.84 25.86 -24.81
C VAL A 32 -18.03 25.01 -25.26
N SER A 33 -17.89 23.68 -25.20
CA SER A 33 -19.02 22.76 -25.43
C SER A 33 -19.88 22.65 -24.15
N ASN A 34 -21.10 23.17 -24.18
CA ASN A 34 -22.04 23.12 -23.05
C ASN A 34 -22.51 21.69 -22.78
N VAL A 35 -22.78 20.92 -23.84
CA VAL A 35 -23.11 19.48 -23.73
C VAL A 35 -22.01 18.70 -23.01
N ALA A 36 -20.74 18.98 -23.30
CA ALA A 36 -19.63 18.34 -22.59
C ALA A 36 -19.64 18.72 -21.09
N GLY A 37 -19.98 19.98 -20.77
CA GLY A 37 -20.16 20.46 -19.40
C GLY A 37 -21.28 19.73 -18.66
N GLU A 38 -22.44 19.55 -19.29
CA GLU A 38 -23.58 18.82 -18.72
C GLU A 38 -23.23 17.34 -18.46
N ILE A 39 -22.55 16.68 -19.40
CA ILE A 39 -22.07 15.30 -19.21
C ILE A 39 -21.10 15.24 -18.03
N ALA A 40 -20.12 16.15 -17.97
CA ALA A 40 -19.19 16.24 -16.85
C ALA A 40 -19.93 16.48 -15.53
N ALA A 41 -20.99 17.29 -15.52
CA ALA A 41 -21.79 17.56 -14.33
C ALA A 41 -22.55 16.35 -13.81
N VAL A 42 -23.17 15.57 -14.70
CA VAL A 42 -23.84 14.30 -14.34
C VAL A 42 -22.85 13.30 -13.77
N LEU A 43 -21.66 13.15 -14.39
CA LEU A 43 -20.61 12.25 -13.90
C LEU A 43 -20.09 12.70 -12.53
N ALA A 44 -19.86 14.00 -12.35
CA ALA A 44 -19.43 14.61 -11.08
C ALA A 44 -20.47 14.38 -9.98
N LEU A 45 -21.75 14.54 -10.28
CA LEU A 45 -22.85 14.31 -9.34
C LEU A 45 -22.92 12.84 -8.92
N ALA A 46 -22.85 11.91 -9.88
CA ALA A 46 -22.85 10.48 -9.60
C ALA A 46 -21.70 10.09 -8.66
N MET A 47 -20.47 10.55 -8.96
CA MET A 47 -19.31 10.32 -8.10
C MET A 47 -19.48 10.95 -6.71
N TRP A 48 -20.10 12.13 -6.61
CA TRP A 48 -20.29 12.82 -5.34
C TRP A 48 -21.27 12.08 -4.41
N VAL A 49 -22.41 11.66 -4.94
CA VAL A 49 -23.45 10.94 -4.19
C VAL A 49 -22.87 9.67 -3.60
N THR A 50 -22.20 8.86 -4.42
CA THR A 50 -21.62 7.58 -3.98
C THR A 50 -20.42 7.76 -3.04
N SER A 51 -19.72 8.89 -3.12
CA SER A 51 -18.63 9.26 -2.18
C SER A 51 -19.11 9.68 -0.80
N SER A 52 -20.41 9.84 -0.59
CA SER A 52 -20.96 10.19 0.72
C SER A 52 -20.58 9.15 1.79
N TYR A 53 -20.31 9.62 3.02
CA TYR A 53 -19.84 8.77 4.10
C TYR A 53 -20.72 7.53 4.33
N ARG A 54 -22.04 7.68 4.23
CA ARG A 54 -23.00 6.58 4.44
C ARG A 54 -22.89 5.51 3.35
N ILE A 55 -22.85 5.92 2.08
CA ILE A 55 -22.78 4.99 0.94
C ILE A 55 -21.41 4.33 0.90
N ARG A 56 -20.32 5.10 0.95
CA ARG A 56 -18.95 4.55 0.94
C ARG A 56 -18.71 3.50 2.03
N ARG A 57 -19.30 3.67 3.22
CA ARG A 57 -19.13 2.74 4.36
C ARG A 57 -19.98 1.47 4.26
N LYS A 58 -21.16 1.53 3.64
CA LYS A 58 -22.07 0.37 3.51
C LYS A 58 -21.91 -0.37 2.19
N MET A 59 -21.59 0.36 1.11
CA MET A 59 -21.54 -0.10 -0.26
C MET A 59 -20.23 0.37 -0.90
N PHE A 60 -19.11 -0.15 -0.40
CA PHE A 60 -17.78 0.25 -0.87
C PHE A 60 -17.57 0.00 -2.36
N GLU A 61 -18.09 -1.10 -2.89
CA GLU A 61 -17.95 -1.45 -4.31
C GLU A 61 -18.65 -0.45 -5.24
N VAL A 62 -19.88 -0.05 -4.90
CA VAL A 62 -20.61 0.98 -5.67
C VAL A 62 -19.83 2.30 -5.67
N PHE A 63 -19.33 2.72 -4.50
CA PHE A 63 -18.43 3.86 -4.43
C PHE A 63 -17.21 3.68 -5.34
N PHE A 64 -16.47 2.58 -5.20
CA PHE A 64 -15.22 2.34 -5.89
C PHE A 64 -15.36 2.36 -7.42
N TYR A 65 -16.37 1.65 -7.96
CA TYR A 65 -16.60 1.56 -9.41
C TYR A 65 -17.15 2.86 -9.99
N THR A 66 -18.09 3.52 -9.31
CA THR A 66 -18.60 4.83 -9.78
C THR A 66 -17.54 5.91 -9.71
N HIS A 67 -16.60 5.83 -8.76
CA HIS A 67 -15.49 6.80 -8.70
C HIS A 67 -14.56 6.69 -9.92
N GLN A 68 -14.44 5.53 -10.58
CA GLN A 68 -13.64 5.39 -11.81
C GLN A 68 -14.15 6.25 -12.98
N LEU A 69 -15.39 6.75 -12.90
CA LEU A 69 -15.94 7.73 -13.85
C LEU A 69 -15.14 9.04 -13.89
N TYR A 70 -14.19 9.25 -12.97
CA TYR A 70 -13.27 10.39 -13.02
C TYR A 70 -12.53 10.49 -14.36
N ILE A 71 -12.25 9.36 -15.03
CA ILE A 71 -11.58 9.33 -16.34
C ILE A 71 -12.44 10.03 -17.38
N LEU A 72 -13.72 9.64 -17.46
CA LEU A 72 -14.69 10.25 -18.37
C LEU A 72 -14.94 11.71 -17.99
N TYR A 73 -15.05 12.00 -16.69
CA TYR A 73 -15.20 13.36 -16.19
C TYR A 73 -14.06 14.27 -16.66
N ILE A 74 -12.79 13.84 -16.55
CA ILE A 74 -11.64 14.64 -17.02
C ILE A 74 -11.77 14.91 -18.52
N VAL A 75 -12.06 13.91 -19.35
CA VAL A 75 -12.21 14.08 -20.81
C VAL A 75 -13.28 15.13 -21.13
N PHE A 76 -14.48 15.01 -20.58
CA PHE A 76 -15.56 15.96 -20.83
C PHE A 76 -15.30 17.33 -20.19
N TYR A 77 -14.61 17.38 -19.06
CA TYR A 77 -14.17 18.63 -18.43
C TYR A 77 -13.20 19.40 -19.34
N VAL A 78 -12.19 18.75 -19.95
CA VAL A 78 -11.28 19.46 -20.86
C VAL A 78 -12.02 19.91 -22.13
N LEU A 79 -12.94 19.11 -22.66
CA LEU A 79 -13.78 19.49 -23.81
C LEU A 79 -14.70 20.67 -23.52
N HIS A 80 -15.17 20.81 -22.27
CA HIS A 80 -15.96 21.94 -21.83
C HIS A 80 -15.08 23.18 -21.62
N VAL A 81 -14.05 23.07 -20.78
CA VAL A 81 -13.32 24.22 -20.22
C VAL A 81 -12.17 24.69 -21.12
N GLY A 82 -11.64 23.82 -21.98
CA GLY A 82 -10.58 24.16 -22.93
C GLY A 82 -9.16 24.14 -22.39
N ALA A 83 -8.19 24.26 -23.30
CA ALA A 83 -6.77 24.17 -23.01
C ALA A 83 -6.28 25.25 -22.03
N ALA A 84 -6.75 26.50 -22.18
CA ALA A 84 -6.29 27.63 -21.37
C ALA A 84 -6.50 27.44 -19.86
N TYR A 85 -7.71 27.01 -19.47
CA TYR A 85 -8.04 26.71 -18.08
C TYR A 85 -7.54 25.34 -17.65
N PHE A 86 -7.43 24.38 -18.57
CA PHE A 86 -6.80 23.09 -18.30
C PHE A 86 -5.34 23.24 -17.86
N CYS A 87 -4.59 24.21 -18.41
CA CYS A 87 -3.23 24.51 -17.98
C CYS A 87 -3.08 24.76 -16.47
N MET A 88 -4.12 25.24 -15.78
CA MET A 88 -4.09 25.45 -14.33
C MET A 88 -4.07 24.13 -13.53
N VAL A 89 -4.69 23.07 -14.07
CA VAL A 89 -4.78 21.74 -13.45
C VAL A 89 -3.84 20.71 -14.10
N LEU A 90 -3.27 21.06 -15.26
CA LEU A 90 -2.42 20.22 -16.08
C LEU A 90 -1.24 19.61 -15.30
N PRO A 91 -0.45 20.35 -14.49
CA PRO A 91 0.65 19.75 -13.75
C PRO A 91 0.21 18.62 -12.81
N GLY A 92 -0.92 18.79 -12.13
CA GLY A 92 -1.47 17.78 -11.23
C GLY A 92 -1.96 16.54 -11.97
N ILE A 93 -2.69 16.73 -13.08
CA ILE A 93 -3.18 15.64 -13.92
C ILE A 93 -2.01 14.89 -14.57
N PHE A 94 -1.00 15.61 -15.03
CA PHE A 94 0.20 15.05 -15.64
C PHE A 94 0.94 14.11 -14.67
N LEU A 95 1.22 14.58 -13.46
CA LEU A 95 1.86 13.76 -12.42
C LEU A 95 0.98 12.56 -12.02
N PHE A 96 -0.34 12.75 -11.94
CA PHE A 96 -1.27 11.67 -11.65
C PHE A 96 -1.28 10.58 -12.73
N VAL A 97 -1.25 10.94 -14.01
CA VAL A 97 -1.19 9.98 -15.13
C VAL A 97 0.14 9.23 -15.11
N ILE A 98 1.27 9.91 -14.84
CA ILE A 98 2.57 9.24 -14.66
C ILE A 98 2.53 8.24 -13.51
N ASP A 99 2.07 8.64 -12.32
CA ASP A 99 1.96 7.74 -11.16
C ASP A 99 1.07 6.53 -11.48
N ARG A 100 -0.11 6.76 -12.07
CA ARG A 100 -1.04 5.69 -12.44
C ARG A 100 -0.43 4.73 -13.47
N TYR A 101 0.27 5.25 -14.47
CA TYR A 101 0.88 4.44 -15.50
C TYR A 101 2.08 3.63 -14.97
N MET A 102 2.89 4.22 -14.10
CA MET A 102 4.01 3.51 -13.46
C MET A 102 3.53 2.39 -12.53
N ARG A 103 2.43 2.59 -11.80
CA ARG A 103 1.76 1.53 -11.04
C ARG A 103 1.23 0.43 -11.96
N PHE A 104 0.59 0.80 -13.07
CA PHE A 104 0.14 -0.16 -14.08
C PHE A 104 1.30 -1.02 -14.58
N LEU A 105 2.44 -0.45 -14.95
CA LEU A 105 3.62 -1.21 -15.40
C LEU A 105 4.15 -2.17 -14.33
N GLN A 106 4.14 -1.77 -13.05
CA GLN A 106 4.52 -2.63 -11.93
C GLN A 106 3.53 -3.79 -11.75
N SER A 107 2.23 -3.51 -11.82
CA SER A 107 1.13 -4.46 -11.61
C SER A 107 1.06 -5.60 -12.64
N GLN A 108 1.65 -5.41 -13.83
CA GLN A 108 1.66 -6.43 -14.88
C GLN A 108 2.45 -7.69 -14.50
N ARG A 109 3.25 -7.63 -13.43
CA ARG A 109 4.03 -8.78 -12.96
C ARG A 109 3.23 -9.61 -11.97
N ARG A 110 3.25 -10.93 -12.18
CA ARG A 110 2.77 -11.91 -11.22
C ARG A 110 3.84 -12.13 -10.18
N ALA A 111 3.49 -11.93 -8.92
CA ALA A 111 4.39 -12.17 -7.80
C ALA A 111 4.41 -13.66 -7.47
N ARG A 112 5.62 -14.21 -7.31
CA ARG A 112 5.80 -15.59 -6.87
C ARG A 112 5.45 -15.70 -5.38
N LEU A 113 4.31 -16.34 -5.12
CA LEU A 113 3.85 -16.69 -3.78
C LEU A 113 4.46 -18.04 -3.37
N ASP A 114 5.22 -18.08 -2.28
CA ASP A 114 5.88 -19.30 -1.80
C ASP A 114 5.02 -20.03 -0.75
N SER A 115 4.39 -19.29 0.18
CA SER A 115 3.54 -19.89 1.21
C SER A 115 2.43 -18.96 1.73
N ALA A 116 1.39 -19.58 2.28
CA ALA A 116 0.33 -18.93 3.05
C ALA A 116 0.19 -19.60 4.42
N ARG A 117 0.41 -18.85 5.50
CA ARG A 117 0.24 -19.30 6.89
C ARG A 117 -1.11 -18.82 7.42
N LEU A 118 -2.01 -19.76 7.71
CA LEU A 118 -3.35 -19.51 8.26
C LEU A 118 -3.27 -19.45 9.78
N LEU A 119 -3.77 -18.35 10.35
CA LEU A 119 -3.83 -18.13 11.79
C LEU A 119 -5.20 -18.51 12.37
N PRO A 120 -5.27 -18.97 13.62
CA PRO A 120 -6.52 -19.26 14.34
C PRO A 120 -7.53 -18.11 14.33
N CYS A 121 -7.06 -16.86 14.36
CA CYS A 121 -7.90 -15.66 14.30
C CYS A 121 -8.57 -15.40 12.94
N GLY A 122 -8.31 -16.24 11.94
CA GLY A 122 -8.78 -16.06 10.57
C GLY A 122 -7.96 -15.05 9.76
N SER A 123 -6.80 -14.61 10.26
CA SER A 123 -5.80 -13.88 9.49
C SER A 123 -4.95 -14.85 8.67
N VAL A 124 -4.34 -14.35 7.59
CA VAL A 124 -3.43 -15.10 6.73
C VAL A 124 -2.15 -14.29 6.54
N GLU A 125 -1.00 -14.91 6.73
CA GLU A 125 0.28 -14.36 6.31
C GLU A 125 0.67 -14.94 4.95
N LEU A 126 0.84 -14.08 3.96
CA LEU A 126 1.30 -14.45 2.62
C LEU A 126 2.79 -14.14 2.52
N THR A 127 3.59 -15.11 2.07
CA THR A 127 5.03 -14.96 1.88
C THR A 127 5.38 -15.09 0.40
N PHE A 128 5.99 -14.04 -0.14
CA PHE A 128 6.41 -13.93 -1.52
C PHE A 128 7.93 -14.04 -1.63
N SER A 129 8.39 -14.52 -2.78
CA SER A 129 9.81 -14.48 -3.15
C SER A 129 10.21 -13.04 -3.50
N LYS A 130 11.36 -12.60 -3.00
CA LYS A 130 11.92 -11.26 -3.16
C LYS A 130 13.27 -11.34 -3.87
N SER A 131 13.59 -10.38 -4.74
CA SER A 131 14.96 -10.27 -5.26
C SER A 131 15.92 -9.64 -4.24
N PRO A 132 17.20 -10.05 -4.19
CA PRO A 132 18.17 -9.50 -3.24
C PRO A 132 18.36 -7.98 -3.34
N GLY A 133 18.22 -7.43 -4.55
CA GLY A 133 18.33 -5.98 -4.80
C GLY A 133 17.11 -5.15 -4.37
N LEU A 134 16.03 -5.77 -3.89
CA LEU A 134 14.88 -5.03 -3.35
C LEU A 134 15.12 -4.68 -1.89
N TYR A 135 15.37 -3.40 -1.64
CA TYR A 135 15.44 -2.82 -0.31
C TYR A 135 14.11 -2.16 0.08
N TYR A 136 13.67 -2.38 1.31
CA TYR A 136 12.50 -1.72 1.90
C TYR A 136 12.70 -1.51 3.39
N ASN A 137 12.20 -0.39 3.90
CA ASN A 137 12.27 -0.10 5.33
C ASN A 137 11.10 -0.75 6.07
N PRO A 138 11.23 -1.02 7.38
CA PRO A 138 10.11 -1.45 8.21
C PRO A 138 8.94 -0.49 8.10
N THR A 139 7.72 -0.99 8.33
CA THR A 139 6.44 -0.27 8.16
C THR A 139 6.02 0.00 6.70
N SER A 140 6.81 -0.46 5.72
CA SER A 140 6.45 -0.40 4.31
C SER A 140 5.15 -1.15 4.01
N ILE A 141 4.49 -0.72 2.95
CA ILE A 141 3.17 -1.16 2.49
C ILE A 141 3.32 -1.79 1.11
N LEU A 142 2.67 -2.93 0.91
CA LEU A 142 2.53 -3.58 -0.38
C LEU A 142 1.06 -3.58 -0.77
N PHE A 143 0.73 -3.18 -2.00
CA PHE A 143 -0.61 -3.34 -2.54
C PHE A 143 -0.72 -4.71 -3.19
N LEU A 144 -1.79 -5.42 -2.87
CA LEU A 144 -2.10 -6.73 -3.43
C LEU A 144 -3.34 -6.64 -4.33
N ASN A 145 -3.26 -7.31 -5.46
CA ASN A 145 -4.40 -7.65 -6.30
C ASN A 145 -4.43 -9.16 -6.52
N VAL A 146 -5.63 -9.73 -6.40
CA VAL A 146 -5.88 -11.15 -6.64
C VAL A 146 -6.96 -11.22 -7.72
N PRO A 147 -6.58 -11.46 -8.99
CA PRO A 147 -7.49 -11.39 -10.12
C PRO A 147 -8.68 -12.35 -10.06
N SER A 148 -8.57 -13.48 -9.35
CA SER A 148 -9.69 -14.42 -9.11
C SER A 148 -10.83 -13.77 -8.35
N ILE A 149 -10.52 -12.85 -7.42
CA ILE A 149 -11.49 -12.15 -6.57
C ILE A 149 -11.95 -10.86 -7.26
N SER A 150 -11.01 -10.04 -7.72
CA SER A 150 -11.33 -8.78 -8.39
C SER A 150 -10.18 -8.31 -9.28
N LYS A 151 -10.49 -7.94 -10.53
CA LYS A 151 -9.51 -7.45 -11.50
C LYS A 151 -9.06 -6.01 -11.26
N LEU A 152 -9.84 -5.23 -10.50
CA LEU A 152 -9.61 -3.77 -10.34
C LEU A 152 -9.28 -3.35 -8.91
N GLN A 153 -9.59 -4.18 -7.91
CA GLN A 153 -9.38 -3.81 -6.50
C GLN A 153 -7.95 -4.10 -6.06
N TRP A 154 -7.27 -3.04 -5.62
CA TRP A 154 -5.93 -3.09 -5.03
C TRP A 154 -6.05 -2.78 -3.54
N HIS A 155 -5.54 -3.67 -2.69
CA HIS A 155 -5.62 -3.53 -1.24
C HIS A 155 -4.23 -3.38 -0.61
N PRO A 156 -4.00 -2.32 0.18
CA PRO A 156 -2.72 -2.10 0.85
C PRO A 156 -2.62 -2.95 2.12
N PHE A 157 -1.48 -3.62 2.29
CA PHE A 157 -1.13 -4.37 3.48
C PHE A 157 0.28 -4.01 3.94
N THR A 158 0.46 -3.92 5.25
CA THR A 158 1.79 -3.70 5.83
C THR A 158 2.63 -4.96 5.66
N ILE A 159 3.89 -4.75 5.30
CA ILE A 159 4.89 -5.81 5.27
C ILE A 159 5.23 -6.17 6.71
N THR A 160 5.19 -7.47 7.03
CA THR A 160 5.52 -8.01 8.35
C THR A 160 6.96 -8.50 8.44
N SER A 161 7.59 -8.85 7.32
CA SER A 161 9.00 -9.23 7.24
C SER A 161 9.95 -8.03 7.44
N SER A 162 11.21 -8.33 7.75
CA SER A 162 12.32 -7.36 7.72
C SER A 162 13.17 -7.63 6.47
N CYS A 163 13.55 -6.57 5.77
CA CYS A 163 14.35 -6.69 4.54
C CYS A 163 15.74 -7.29 4.80
N ASN A 164 16.31 -7.00 5.96
CA ASN A 164 17.66 -7.43 6.32
C ASN A 164 17.67 -8.85 6.91
N MET A 165 16.64 -9.20 7.67
CA MET A 165 16.48 -10.53 8.24
C MET A 165 16.05 -11.56 7.18
N ASP A 166 15.09 -11.20 6.32
CA ASP A 166 14.51 -12.05 5.30
C ASP A 166 15.01 -11.62 3.90
N GLN A 167 16.22 -12.05 3.52
CA GLN A 167 16.90 -11.58 2.29
C GLN A 167 16.15 -11.92 1.00
N ASP A 168 15.51 -13.09 0.93
CA ASP A 168 14.83 -13.60 -0.28
C ASP A 168 13.31 -13.68 -0.14
N LYS A 169 12.77 -13.22 0.99
CA LYS A 169 11.34 -13.35 1.32
C LYS A 169 10.73 -12.01 1.70
N LEU A 170 9.46 -11.86 1.38
CA LEU A 170 8.65 -10.71 1.77
C LEU A 170 7.28 -11.21 2.22
N SER A 171 6.91 -10.90 3.46
CA SER A 171 5.66 -11.38 4.05
C SER A 171 4.70 -10.24 4.37
N VAL A 172 3.41 -10.49 4.21
CA VAL A 172 2.32 -9.56 4.53
C VAL A 172 1.22 -10.29 5.28
N ALA A 173 0.62 -9.63 6.28
CA ALA A 173 -0.48 -10.20 7.05
C ALA A 173 -1.83 -9.57 6.67
N VAL A 174 -2.78 -10.41 6.29
CA VAL A 174 -4.14 -10.03 5.89
C VAL A 174 -5.13 -10.51 6.94
N LYS A 175 -5.82 -9.58 7.59
CA LYS A 175 -6.92 -9.90 8.53
C LYS A 175 -8.26 -9.93 7.80
N ARG A 176 -9.07 -10.93 8.11
CA ARG A 176 -10.44 -11.10 7.58
C ARG A 176 -11.40 -10.03 8.14
N LEU A 177 -11.58 -8.92 7.43
CA LEU A 177 -12.42 -7.79 7.88
C LEU A 177 -13.50 -7.34 6.88
N GLY A 178 -13.31 -7.56 5.58
CA GLY A 178 -14.28 -7.19 4.53
C GLY A 178 -14.39 -8.27 3.45
N ASN A 179 -15.32 -8.07 2.51
CA ASN A 179 -15.67 -9.06 1.46
C ASN A 179 -14.44 -9.59 0.72
N TRP A 180 -13.57 -8.70 0.23
CA TRP A 180 -12.35 -9.09 -0.49
C TRP A 180 -11.43 -9.99 0.35
N SER A 181 -11.14 -9.59 1.59
CA SER A 181 -10.29 -10.37 2.51
C SER A 181 -10.94 -11.70 2.93
N GLN A 182 -12.26 -11.76 3.03
CA GLN A 182 -13.00 -12.98 3.34
C GLN A 182 -12.90 -13.98 2.20
N ASN A 183 -13.13 -13.51 0.97
CA ASN A 183 -12.98 -14.33 -0.24
C ASN A 183 -11.55 -14.86 -0.38
N LEU A 184 -10.54 -14.03 -0.13
CA LEU A 184 -9.14 -14.46 -0.14
C LEU A 184 -8.87 -15.57 0.86
N CYS A 185 -9.27 -15.40 2.11
CA CYS A 185 -9.07 -16.44 3.12
C CYS A 185 -9.85 -17.71 2.79
N GLN A 186 -11.03 -17.60 2.18
CA GLN A 186 -11.84 -18.74 1.76
C GLN A 186 -11.19 -19.50 0.61
N GLU A 187 -10.71 -18.81 -0.42
CA GLU A 187 -9.96 -19.44 -1.53
C GLU A 187 -8.74 -20.19 -0.99
N ILE A 188 -7.94 -19.56 -0.12
CA ILE A 188 -6.74 -20.21 0.46
C ILE A 188 -7.13 -21.42 1.31
N SER A 189 -8.22 -21.33 2.09
CA SER A 189 -8.68 -22.44 2.94
C SER A 189 -9.25 -23.62 2.13
N SER A 190 -9.71 -23.38 0.90
CA SER A 190 -10.24 -24.40 0.00
C SER A 190 -9.16 -25.23 -0.72
N SER A 191 -7.89 -25.10 -0.32
CA SER A 191 -6.74 -25.86 -0.84
C SER A 191 -6.53 -25.70 -2.34
N VAL A 192 -6.48 -24.45 -2.81
CA VAL A 192 -6.16 -24.17 -4.22
C VAL A 192 -4.66 -24.42 -4.44
N ASP A 193 -4.32 -25.25 -5.41
CA ASP A 193 -2.92 -25.53 -5.81
C ASP A 193 -2.17 -24.28 -6.27
N ARG A 194 -2.90 -23.21 -6.62
CA ARG A 194 -2.37 -21.99 -7.23
C ARG A 194 -3.22 -20.75 -6.94
N LEU A 195 -2.57 -19.70 -6.45
CA LEU A 195 -3.18 -18.37 -6.30
C LEU A 195 -2.39 -17.37 -7.14
N GLU A 196 -3.04 -16.75 -8.13
CA GLU A 196 -2.41 -15.67 -8.90
C GLU A 196 -2.49 -14.36 -8.11
N VAL A 197 -1.33 -13.76 -7.82
CA VAL A 197 -1.24 -12.51 -7.08
C VAL A 197 -0.38 -11.51 -7.85
N SER A 198 -0.88 -10.30 -8.03
CA SER A 198 -0.12 -9.17 -8.54
C SER A 198 0.15 -8.18 -7.40
N VAL A 199 1.30 -7.53 -7.44
CA VAL A 199 1.76 -6.64 -6.34
C VAL A 199 2.23 -5.29 -6.86
N GLU A 200 1.98 -4.23 -6.10
CA GLU A 200 2.59 -2.90 -6.31
C GLU A 200 3.31 -2.44 -5.03
N GLY A 201 4.47 -1.80 -5.18
CA GLY A 201 5.34 -1.41 -4.08
C GLY A 201 6.60 -2.27 -4.00
N PRO A 202 7.27 -2.33 -2.84
CA PRO A 202 6.91 -1.76 -1.53
C PRO A 202 6.96 -0.23 -1.48
N TYR A 203 6.04 0.38 -0.74
CA TYR A 203 5.99 1.82 -0.46
C TYR A 203 6.16 2.08 1.03
N GLY A 204 7.19 2.82 1.42
CA GLY A 204 7.46 3.07 2.84
C GLY A 204 8.29 4.32 3.08
N PRO A 205 8.61 4.60 4.34
CA PRO A 205 9.47 5.72 4.69
C PRO A 205 10.88 5.53 4.12
N ASN A 206 11.60 6.62 3.87
CA ASN A 206 12.98 6.57 3.38
C ASN A 206 13.99 6.16 4.47
N SER A 207 13.64 6.37 5.74
CA SER A 207 14.48 6.04 6.89
C SER A 207 13.64 5.60 8.09
N SER A 208 14.20 4.74 8.93
CA SER A 208 13.67 4.36 10.22
C SER A 208 14.37 5.16 11.33
N HIS A 209 13.61 5.94 12.10
CA HIS A 209 14.17 6.69 13.24
C HIS A 209 13.99 5.98 14.58
N PHE A 210 13.31 4.83 14.62
CA PHE A 210 12.98 4.15 15.87
C PHE A 210 14.18 3.56 16.63
N LEU A 211 15.33 3.35 15.96
CA LEU A 211 16.55 2.82 16.57
C LEU A 211 17.31 3.83 17.43
N ARG A 212 16.98 5.13 17.37
CA ARG A 212 17.70 6.19 18.11
C ARG A 212 17.36 6.26 19.59
N HIS A 213 16.23 5.69 19.98
CA HIS A 213 15.68 5.82 21.32
C HIS A 213 16.26 4.77 22.28
N GLU A 214 16.25 5.03 23.58
CA GLU A 214 16.68 4.06 24.59
C GLU A 214 15.58 3.00 24.84
N LEU A 215 14.32 3.45 24.88
CA LEU A 215 13.13 2.63 25.07
C LEU A 215 12.11 2.94 23.97
N LEU A 216 11.56 1.89 23.36
CA LEU A 216 10.52 1.97 22.36
C LEU A 216 9.21 1.37 22.90
N VAL A 217 8.18 2.20 23.02
CA VAL A 217 6.83 1.79 23.42
C VAL A 217 5.93 1.69 22.19
N LEU A 218 5.52 0.47 21.86
CA LEU A 218 4.71 0.15 20.69
C LEU A 218 3.27 -0.12 21.13
N VAL A 219 2.33 0.80 20.86
CA VAL A 219 0.92 0.69 21.25
C VAL A 219 0.06 0.28 20.06
N SER A 220 -0.44 -0.95 20.06
CA SER A 220 -1.22 -1.52 18.95
C SER A 220 -2.66 -1.86 19.32
N GLY A 221 -3.57 -1.71 18.36
CA GLY A 221 -4.96 -2.15 18.48
C GLY A 221 -5.36 -3.06 17.32
N GLY A 222 -5.71 -4.32 17.61
CA GLY A 222 -6.16 -5.29 16.62
C GLY A 222 -5.12 -5.56 15.53
N SER A 223 -5.48 -5.37 14.25
CA SER A 223 -4.55 -5.54 13.12
C SER A 223 -3.45 -4.47 13.07
N GLY A 224 -3.53 -3.42 13.91
CA GLY A 224 -2.48 -2.39 14.00
C GLY A 224 -1.12 -2.91 14.49
N ILE A 225 -1.02 -4.18 14.90
CA ILE A 225 0.25 -4.82 15.28
C ILE A 225 1.18 -5.08 14.08
N THR A 226 0.67 -5.15 12.85
CA THR A 226 1.46 -5.52 11.66
C THR A 226 2.71 -4.67 11.41
N PRO A 227 2.70 -3.32 11.48
CA PRO A 227 3.93 -2.54 11.34
C PRO A 227 4.95 -2.82 12.46
N PHE A 228 4.48 -3.13 13.67
CA PHE A 228 5.35 -3.41 14.80
C PHE A 228 6.04 -4.75 14.70
N ILE A 229 5.43 -5.73 14.03
CA ILE A 229 6.09 -7.01 13.72
C ILE A 229 7.33 -6.74 12.87
N SER A 230 7.22 -5.92 11.83
CA SER A 230 8.36 -5.56 10.97
C SER A 230 9.45 -4.79 11.72
N ILE A 231 9.06 -3.85 12.60
CA ILE A 231 10.01 -3.12 13.47
C ILE A 231 10.74 -4.06 14.43
N ILE A 232 10.01 -4.96 15.09
CA ILE A 232 10.61 -5.90 16.06
C ILE A 232 11.57 -6.87 15.34
N ARG A 233 11.20 -7.39 14.17
CA ARG A 233 12.11 -8.23 13.36
C ARG A 233 13.37 -7.49 12.94
N GLU A 234 13.25 -6.21 12.59
CA GLU A 234 14.42 -5.37 12.29
C GLU A 234 15.33 -5.20 13.52
N ILE A 235 14.75 -4.91 14.69
CA ILE A 235 15.50 -4.78 15.95
C ILE A 235 16.19 -6.09 16.31
N MET A 236 15.52 -7.23 16.12
CA MET A 236 16.12 -8.56 16.31
C MET A 236 17.32 -8.75 15.39
N PHE A 237 17.22 -8.37 14.11
CA PHE A 237 18.36 -8.43 13.19
C PHE A 237 19.51 -7.52 13.63
N GLU A 238 19.24 -6.25 13.94
CA GLU A 238 20.29 -5.31 14.39
C GLU A 238 20.96 -5.77 15.69
N SER A 239 20.24 -6.45 16.59
CA SER A 239 20.80 -7.00 17.83
C SER A 239 21.85 -8.10 17.62
N THR A 240 21.84 -8.76 16.46
CA THR A 240 22.85 -9.77 16.11
C THR A 240 24.19 -9.16 15.68
N LYS A 241 24.20 -7.86 15.32
CA LYS A 241 25.42 -7.19 14.87
C LYS A 241 26.31 -6.83 16.07
N PRO A 242 27.62 -7.12 16.00
CA PRO A 242 28.55 -6.74 17.06
C PRO A 242 28.60 -5.21 17.20
N ASN A 243 28.59 -4.72 18.44
CA ASN A 243 28.68 -3.30 18.82
C ASN A 243 27.46 -2.41 18.48
N TYR A 244 26.31 -2.98 18.13
CA TYR A 244 25.07 -2.21 17.99
C TYR A 244 24.26 -2.22 19.29
N GLN A 245 23.96 -1.04 19.84
CA GLN A 245 23.00 -0.91 20.95
C GLN A 245 21.60 -0.84 20.37
N VAL A 246 20.75 -1.79 20.75
CA VAL A 246 19.34 -1.82 20.37
C VAL A 246 18.44 -1.28 21.48
N PRO A 247 17.34 -0.60 21.14
CA PRO A 247 16.38 -0.12 22.14
C PRO A 247 15.74 -1.28 22.90
N ARG A 248 15.39 -1.03 24.17
CA ARG A 248 14.44 -1.87 24.89
C ARG A 248 13.06 -1.73 24.25
N VAL A 249 12.28 -2.80 24.16
CA VAL A 249 10.97 -2.76 23.46
C VAL A 249 9.85 -3.17 24.41
N LEU A 250 8.88 -2.27 24.61
CA LEU A 250 7.62 -2.55 25.30
C LEU A 250 6.48 -2.54 24.28
N LEU A 251 5.92 -3.71 23.99
CA LEU A 251 4.80 -3.87 23.08
C LEU A 251 3.49 -3.98 23.88
N VAL A 252 2.64 -2.96 23.79
CA VAL A 252 1.30 -2.92 24.38
C VAL A 252 0.27 -3.22 23.30
N CYS A 253 -0.39 -4.37 23.37
CA CYS A 253 -1.37 -4.81 22.37
C CYS A 253 -2.76 -4.89 22.98
N ALA A 254 -3.76 -4.32 22.30
CA ALA A 254 -5.16 -4.49 22.66
C ALA A 254 -5.91 -5.32 21.60
N PHE A 255 -6.45 -6.46 22.03
CA PHE A 255 -7.23 -7.38 21.21
C PHE A 255 -8.67 -7.48 21.69
N LYS A 256 -9.57 -7.88 20.78
CA LYS A 256 -10.98 -8.11 21.14
C LYS A 256 -11.14 -9.48 21.78
N ASN A 257 -10.55 -10.50 21.15
CA ASN A 257 -10.74 -11.91 21.47
C ASN A 257 -9.37 -12.58 21.70
N SER A 258 -9.31 -13.67 22.44
CA SER A 258 -8.05 -14.42 22.69
C SER A 258 -7.47 -15.00 21.40
N ALA A 259 -8.29 -15.37 20.43
CA ALA A 259 -7.81 -15.89 19.13
C ALA A 259 -6.86 -14.91 18.42
N ASP A 260 -7.08 -13.60 18.58
CA ASP A 260 -6.23 -12.56 17.97
C ASP A 260 -4.80 -12.54 18.54
N LEU A 261 -4.55 -13.17 19.70
CA LEU A 261 -3.20 -13.33 20.26
C LEU A 261 -2.28 -14.10 19.31
N ALA A 262 -2.83 -14.96 18.44
CA ALA A 262 -2.04 -15.67 17.43
C ALA A 262 -1.27 -14.73 16.48
N MET A 263 -1.67 -13.45 16.37
CA MET A 263 -0.89 -12.46 15.63
C MET A 263 0.52 -12.23 16.23
N LEU A 264 0.74 -12.54 17.50
CA LEU A 264 2.05 -12.48 18.15
C LEU A 264 2.98 -13.58 17.63
N ASP A 265 2.44 -14.72 17.18
CA ASP A 265 3.23 -15.80 16.59
C ASP A 265 3.90 -15.36 15.27
N LEU A 266 3.41 -14.28 14.64
CA LEU A 266 4.04 -13.66 13.48
C LEU A 266 5.33 -12.90 13.82
N LEU A 267 5.64 -12.65 15.09
CA LEU A 267 6.93 -12.06 15.46
C LEU A 267 8.10 -12.98 15.09
N LEU A 268 7.86 -14.29 15.13
CA LEU A 268 8.82 -15.30 14.70
C LEU A 268 8.72 -15.55 13.18
N PRO A 269 9.86 -15.54 12.45
CA PRO A 269 9.87 -15.89 11.04
C PRO A 269 9.49 -17.36 10.83
N ILE A 270 9.05 -17.69 9.61
CA ILE A 270 8.72 -19.07 9.19
C ILE A 270 9.99 -19.92 9.04
N ASN A 271 11.13 -19.30 8.75
CA ASN A 271 12.39 -20.00 8.57
C ASN A 271 13.21 -19.99 9.87
N ASP A 272 13.79 -21.15 10.18
CA ASP A 272 14.51 -21.52 11.41
C ASP A 272 15.83 -20.79 11.65
N THR A 273 16.01 -19.53 11.23
CA THR A 273 17.11 -18.76 11.80
C THR A 273 16.81 -18.58 13.28
N PRO A 274 17.71 -19.01 14.20
CA PRO A 274 17.51 -18.83 15.63
C PRO A 274 17.65 -17.35 15.95
N ALA A 275 16.59 -16.59 15.67
CA ALA A 275 16.43 -15.23 16.12
C ALA A 275 16.29 -15.32 17.63
N ASN A 276 17.42 -15.14 18.30
CA ASN A 276 17.51 -15.33 19.73
C ASN A 276 16.79 -14.16 20.38
N ILE A 277 15.47 -14.29 20.59
CA ILE A 277 14.63 -13.28 21.28
C ILE A 277 15.31 -12.84 22.58
N SER A 278 16.04 -13.76 23.23
CA SER A 278 16.84 -13.54 24.43
C SER A 278 17.83 -12.36 24.35
N GLN A 279 18.28 -11.96 23.15
CA GLN A 279 19.19 -10.81 22.96
C GLN A 279 18.45 -9.47 22.98
N VAL A 280 17.15 -9.46 22.65
CA VAL A 280 16.31 -8.26 22.70
C VAL A 280 15.51 -8.25 23.99
N GLN A 281 15.59 -7.18 24.77
CA GLN A 281 14.73 -6.97 25.94
C GLN A 281 13.31 -6.60 25.48
N LEU A 282 12.57 -7.60 25.01
CA LEU A 282 11.19 -7.48 24.56
C LEU A 282 10.23 -7.83 25.69
N GLN A 283 9.37 -6.88 26.08
CA GLN A 283 8.26 -7.10 27.01
C GLN A 283 6.95 -6.89 26.26
N ILE A 284 6.04 -7.86 26.32
CA ILE A 284 4.74 -7.80 25.63
C ILE A 284 3.63 -7.77 26.69
N GLU A 285 2.80 -6.73 26.65
CA GLU A 285 1.56 -6.64 27.44
C GLU A 285 0.36 -6.75 26.50
N ALA A 286 -0.30 -7.90 26.52
CA ALA A 286 -1.47 -8.18 25.69
C ALA A 286 -2.77 -8.08 26.51
N TYR A 287 -3.63 -7.15 26.13
CA TYR A 287 -4.91 -6.88 26.78
C TYR A 287 -6.06 -7.44 25.93
N ILE A 288 -6.86 -8.33 26.51
CA ILE A 288 -8.06 -8.88 25.90
C ILE A 288 -9.28 -8.17 26.48
N THR A 289 -10.09 -7.56 25.61
CA THR A 289 -11.14 -6.61 26.04
C THR A 289 -12.54 -7.20 26.18
N ARG A 290 -12.80 -8.42 25.67
CA ARG A 290 -14.15 -9.02 25.66
C ARG A 290 -14.27 -10.39 26.32
N GLU A 291 -13.17 -11.02 26.72
CA GLU A 291 -13.15 -12.37 27.28
C GLU A 291 -12.60 -12.33 28.71
N GLU A 292 -13.25 -13.08 29.60
CA GLU A 292 -12.96 -13.13 31.04
C GLU A 292 -11.87 -14.16 31.39
N GLU A 293 -11.77 -15.26 30.63
CA GLU A 293 -10.79 -16.33 30.87
C GLU A 293 -10.21 -16.88 29.55
N GLN A 294 -9.04 -17.53 29.65
CA GLN A 294 -8.48 -18.32 28.55
C GLN A 294 -9.45 -19.46 28.22
N PRO A 295 -9.86 -19.65 26.95
CA PRO A 295 -10.74 -20.76 26.60
C PRO A 295 -10.07 -22.08 27.01
N ILE A 296 -10.79 -22.90 27.79
CA ILE A 296 -10.42 -24.27 28.15
C ILE A 296 -10.13 -25.00 26.84
N ALA A 297 -8.96 -25.64 26.75
CA ALA A 297 -8.37 -26.20 25.54
C ALA A 297 -9.37 -26.95 24.65
N ASP A 298 -9.97 -26.23 23.70
CA ASP A 298 -10.83 -26.80 22.67
C ASP A 298 -10.19 -26.46 21.32
N ASN A 299 -9.41 -27.42 20.82
CA ASN A 299 -8.73 -27.41 19.52
C ASN A 299 -8.10 -26.06 19.16
N GLN A 300 -6.91 -25.78 19.71
CA GLN A 300 -5.96 -24.87 19.05
C GLN A 300 -5.79 -25.37 17.62
N LYS A 301 -6.51 -24.74 16.66
CA LYS A 301 -6.24 -24.94 15.24
C LYS A 301 -4.79 -24.56 15.06
N LEU A 302 -3.93 -25.57 14.92
CA LEU A 302 -2.51 -25.36 14.69
C LEU A 302 -2.34 -24.43 13.48
N LEU A 303 -1.30 -23.60 13.54
CA LEU A 303 -0.87 -22.80 12.39
C LEU A 303 -0.74 -23.72 11.18
N GLN A 304 -1.59 -23.50 10.17
CA GLN A 304 -1.58 -24.30 8.96
C GLN A 304 -0.84 -23.52 7.89
N THR A 305 0.33 -24.02 7.51
CA THR A 305 1.11 -23.45 6.40
C THR A 305 0.86 -24.23 5.13
N ILE A 306 0.32 -23.54 4.13
CA ILE A 306 0.13 -24.06 2.77
C ILE A 306 1.31 -23.58 1.93
N TRP A 307 1.98 -24.50 1.25
CA TRP A 307 3.11 -24.22 0.36
C TRP A 307 2.65 -24.28 -1.09
N PHE A 308 3.00 -23.28 -1.89
CA PHE A 308 2.63 -23.21 -3.30
C PHE A 308 3.78 -23.70 -4.18
N LYS A 309 3.44 -24.34 -5.30
CA LYS A 309 4.44 -24.78 -6.28
C LYS A 309 4.87 -23.58 -7.15
N PRO A 310 6.17 -23.39 -7.38
CA PRO A 310 6.65 -22.28 -8.21
C PRO A 310 6.26 -22.49 -9.68
N ASN A 311 5.82 -21.41 -10.33
CA ASN A 311 5.51 -21.39 -11.76
C ASN A 311 6.54 -20.53 -12.51
N GLN A 312 6.86 -20.92 -13.75
CA GLN A 312 7.77 -20.17 -14.63
C GLN A 312 7.26 -18.78 -15.01
N LEU A 313 5.93 -18.57 -14.95
CA LEU A 313 5.31 -17.28 -15.23
C LEU A 313 5.39 -16.29 -14.05
N ASP A 314 5.69 -16.78 -12.85
CA ASP A 314 5.73 -15.97 -11.65
C ASP A 314 7.15 -15.45 -11.42
N SER A 315 7.25 -14.18 -11.08
CA SER A 315 8.53 -13.50 -10.85
C SER A 315 8.69 -13.10 -9.39
N PRO A 316 9.93 -13.11 -8.85
CA PRO A 316 10.17 -12.53 -7.54
C PRO A 316 9.81 -11.03 -7.56
N ILE A 317 9.42 -10.51 -6.40
CA ILE A 317 9.15 -9.08 -6.24
C ILE A 317 10.47 -8.34 -6.43
N CYS A 318 10.48 -7.38 -7.35
CA CYS A 318 11.64 -6.57 -7.69
C CYS A 318 11.28 -5.08 -7.68
N ALA A 319 12.26 -4.23 -7.41
CA ALA A 319 12.10 -2.79 -7.53
C ALA A 319 11.78 -2.40 -8.99
N GLY A 320 10.68 -1.69 -9.21
CA GLY A 320 10.25 -1.27 -10.56
C GLY A 320 11.24 -0.33 -11.25
N LEU A 321 11.81 0.62 -10.49
CA LEU A 321 12.73 1.67 -10.97
C LEU A 321 14.15 1.56 -10.38
N GLY A 322 14.42 0.51 -9.58
CA GLY A 322 15.70 0.32 -8.88
C GLY A 322 15.90 1.22 -7.65
N GLN A 323 17.13 1.23 -7.12
CA GLN A 323 17.49 1.91 -5.86
C GLN A 323 17.44 3.46 -5.97
N ASN A 324 17.76 4.02 -7.14
CA ASN A 324 17.66 5.47 -7.43
C ASN A 324 16.30 5.85 -8.05
N ASN A 325 15.22 5.35 -7.44
CA ASN A 325 13.86 5.51 -7.97
C ASN A 325 13.51 6.98 -8.26
N TRP A 326 13.88 7.90 -7.35
CA TRP A 326 13.50 9.32 -7.50
C TRP A 326 14.17 10.02 -8.68
N LEU A 327 15.43 9.70 -8.99
CA LEU A 327 16.13 10.27 -10.17
C LEU A 327 15.49 9.80 -11.46
N TRP A 328 15.17 8.50 -11.57
CA TRP A 328 14.47 7.97 -12.73
C TRP A 328 13.05 8.53 -12.87
N LEU A 329 12.34 8.72 -11.76
CA LEU A 329 11.04 9.36 -11.77
C LEU A 329 11.15 10.82 -12.26
N GLY A 330 12.14 11.57 -11.78
CA GLY A 330 12.44 12.91 -12.26
C GLY A 330 12.79 12.94 -13.76
N ALA A 331 13.58 11.98 -14.23
CA ALA A 331 13.91 11.82 -15.64
C ALA A 331 12.68 11.51 -16.50
N ILE A 332 11.78 10.63 -16.05
CA ILE A 332 10.51 10.34 -16.74
C ILE A 332 9.66 11.61 -16.84
N ILE A 333 9.48 12.34 -15.72
CA ILE A 333 8.68 13.57 -15.69
C ILE A 333 9.26 14.62 -16.63
N ALA A 334 10.57 14.89 -16.54
CA ALA A 334 11.23 15.90 -17.37
C ALA A 334 11.22 15.52 -18.86
N SER A 335 11.59 14.28 -19.19
CA SER A 335 11.65 13.82 -20.59
C SER A 335 10.27 13.75 -21.24
N SER A 336 9.25 13.25 -20.54
CA SER A 336 7.88 13.20 -21.07
C SER A 336 7.29 14.60 -21.26
N PHE A 337 7.58 15.55 -20.36
CA PHE A 337 7.08 16.92 -20.48
C PHE A 337 7.77 17.69 -21.60
N ILE A 338 9.10 17.61 -21.72
CA ILE A 338 9.84 18.23 -22.82
C ILE A 338 9.38 17.66 -24.17
N MET A 339 9.26 16.33 -24.26
CA MET A 339 8.77 15.67 -25.47
C MET A 339 7.34 16.11 -25.81
N PHE A 340 6.46 16.24 -24.81
CA PHE A 340 5.11 16.75 -24.99
C PHE A 340 5.11 18.17 -25.58
N LEU A 341 5.88 19.11 -25.02
CA LEU A 341 5.95 20.48 -25.53
C LEU A 341 6.51 20.56 -26.96
N LEU A 342 7.53 19.76 -27.27
CA LEU A 342 8.13 19.71 -28.61
C LEU A 342 7.13 19.16 -29.64
N ILE A 343 6.49 18.04 -29.34
CA ILE A 343 5.52 17.42 -30.26
C ILE A 343 4.28 18.31 -30.39
N LEU A 344 3.81 18.91 -29.29
CA LEU A 344 2.73 19.88 -29.31
C LEU A 344 3.05 21.05 -30.24
N GLY A 345 4.26 21.62 -30.13
CA GLY A 345 4.72 22.68 -31.02
C GLY A 345 4.77 22.27 -32.49
N ILE A 346 5.25 21.05 -32.78
CA ILE A 346 5.31 20.49 -34.14
C ILE A 346 3.90 20.29 -34.72
N VAL A 347 3.02 19.63 -33.98
CA VAL A 347 1.64 19.37 -34.42
C VAL A 347 0.89 20.69 -34.61
N THR A 348 1.04 21.63 -33.69
CA THR A 348 0.41 22.96 -33.82
C THR A 348 0.93 23.69 -35.05
N ARG A 349 2.25 23.72 -35.28
CA ARG A 349 2.86 24.47 -36.38
C ARG A 349 2.65 23.86 -37.77
N TYR A 350 2.73 22.53 -37.89
CA TYR A 350 2.77 21.84 -39.18
C TYR A 350 1.48 21.11 -39.54
N TYR A 351 0.60 20.85 -38.58
CA TYR A 351 -0.68 20.17 -38.84
C TYR A 351 -1.87 21.10 -38.61
N ILE A 352 -1.97 21.73 -37.44
CA ILE A 352 -3.12 22.56 -37.08
C ILE A 352 -3.09 23.90 -37.83
N TYR A 353 -1.98 24.62 -37.78
CA TYR A 353 -1.84 25.95 -38.38
C TYR A 353 -2.08 25.99 -39.90
N PRO A 354 -1.60 25.03 -40.72
CA PRO A 354 -1.89 25.03 -42.15
C PRO A 354 -3.35 24.74 -42.50
N ILE A 355 -4.12 24.12 -41.59
CA ILE A 355 -5.55 23.88 -41.79
C ILE A 355 -6.34 25.10 -41.36
N ASP A 356 -6.04 25.63 -40.17
CA ASP A 356 -6.81 26.69 -39.55
C ASP A 356 -6.44 28.10 -40.04
N HIS A 357 -5.24 28.29 -40.61
CA HIS A 357 -4.72 29.58 -41.05
C HIS A 357 -4.78 30.68 -39.98
N ASN A 358 -4.80 30.31 -38.69
CA ASN A 358 -4.96 31.21 -37.55
C ASN A 358 -6.28 31.98 -37.54
N THR A 359 -7.33 31.39 -38.13
CA THR A 359 -8.69 31.97 -38.17
C THR A 359 -9.56 31.49 -37.01
N GLU A 360 -9.17 30.43 -36.29
CA GLU A 360 -9.90 29.78 -35.19
C GLU A 360 -11.31 29.27 -35.58
N GLU A 361 -11.70 29.38 -36.84
CA GLU A 361 -13.05 29.06 -37.33
C GLU A 361 -13.11 27.73 -38.10
N ILE A 362 -11.98 27.24 -38.61
CA ILE A 362 -11.93 26.10 -39.53
C ILE A 362 -11.64 24.80 -38.77
N TYR A 363 -10.73 24.85 -37.79
CA TYR A 363 -10.35 23.68 -37.01
C TYR A 363 -11.22 23.54 -35.76
N HIS A 364 -12.03 22.47 -35.70
CA HIS A 364 -12.97 22.27 -34.60
C HIS A 364 -12.25 22.12 -33.25
N PHE A 365 -12.67 22.92 -32.28
CA PHE A 365 -12.08 23.01 -30.94
C PHE A 365 -11.93 21.64 -30.23
N SER A 366 -12.95 20.78 -30.29
CA SER A 366 -12.89 19.43 -29.73
C SER A 366 -11.71 18.59 -30.28
N TYR A 367 -11.37 18.70 -31.57
CA TYR A 367 -10.22 17.97 -32.11
C TYR A 367 -8.91 18.50 -31.57
N PHE A 368 -8.79 19.82 -31.37
CA PHE A 368 -7.60 20.44 -30.78
C PHE A 368 -7.35 19.88 -29.38
N VAL A 369 -8.39 19.88 -28.54
CA VAL A 369 -8.33 19.34 -27.18
C VAL A 369 -8.01 17.83 -27.17
N LEU A 370 -8.60 17.06 -28.08
CA LEU A 370 -8.33 15.62 -28.17
C LEU A 370 -6.88 15.33 -28.59
N TRP A 371 -6.30 16.14 -29.47
CA TRP A 371 -4.88 16.06 -29.80
C TRP A 371 -4.00 16.33 -28.59
N ASP A 372 -4.26 17.40 -27.83
CA ASP A 372 -3.49 17.72 -26.62
C ASP A 372 -3.51 16.55 -25.63
N MET A 373 -4.69 15.98 -25.36
CA MET A 373 -4.84 14.82 -24.48
C MET A 373 -4.10 13.58 -25.01
N PHE A 374 -4.24 13.30 -26.30
CA PHE A 374 -3.57 12.17 -26.94
C PHE A 374 -2.05 12.31 -26.87
N LEU A 375 -1.50 13.48 -27.23
CA LEU A 375 -0.07 13.75 -27.20
C LEU A 375 0.50 13.64 -25.79
N LEU A 376 -0.21 14.18 -24.79
CA LEU A 376 0.17 14.06 -23.39
C LEU A 376 0.28 12.60 -22.96
N CYS A 377 -0.75 11.81 -23.22
CA CYS A 377 -0.78 10.39 -22.87
C CYS A 377 0.29 9.59 -23.62
N ALA A 378 0.46 9.84 -24.92
CA ALA A 378 1.46 9.18 -25.74
C ALA A 378 2.88 9.48 -25.26
N CYS A 379 3.16 10.73 -24.89
CA CYS A 379 4.47 11.13 -24.39
C CYS A 379 4.81 10.46 -23.05
N ILE A 380 3.85 10.42 -22.13
CA ILE A 380 3.99 9.72 -20.85
C ILE A 380 4.22 8.22 -21.09
N PHE A 381 3.43 7.61 -21.98
CA PHE A 381 3.53 6.20 -22.32
C PHE A 381 4.91 5.84 -22.85
N LEU A 382 5.41 6.60 -23.83
CA LEU A 382 6.71 6.34 -24.47
C LEU A 382 7.87 6.48 -23.50
N ALA A 383 7.95 7.60 -22.78
CA ALA A 383 9.04 7.87 -21.85
C ALA A 383 9.06 6.85 -20.69
N SER A 384 7.90 6.60 -20.08
CA SER A 384 7.78 5.68 -18.94
C SER A 384 8.06 4.23 -19.35
N SER A 385 7.53 3.80 -20.50
CA SER A 385 7.80 2.45 -21.03
C SER A 385 9.28 2.24 -21.34
N ALA A 386 9.92 3.21 -21.98
CA ALA A 386 11.33 3.13 -22.33
C ALA A 386 12.20 2.95 -21.07
N VAL A 387 11.98 3.79 -20.05
CA VAL A 387 12.71 3.70 -18.78
C VAL A 387 12.42 2.38 -18.06
N PHE A 388 11.15 1.97 -17.97
CA PHE A 388 10.78 0.74 -17.28
C PHE A 388 11.37 -0.52 -17.95
N LEU A 389 11.34 -0.60 -19.28
CA LEU A 389 11.92 -1.71 -20.03
C LEU A 389 13.45 -1.74 -19.91
N PHE A 390 14.09 -0.57 -19.97
CA PHE A 390 15.53 -0.45 -19.76
C PHE A 390 15.94 -0.99 -18.38
N ARG A 391 15.27 -0.55 -17.31
CA ARG A 391 15.53 -1.02 -15.94
C ARG A 391 15.19 -2.50 -15.75
N LYS A 392 14.11 -2.98 -16.37
CA LYS A 392 13.76 -4.41 -16.33
C LYS A 392 14.89 -5.26 -16.94
N LYS A 393 15.47 -4.84 -18.07
CA LYS A 393 16.58 -5.54 -18.71
C LYS A 393 17.82 -5.56 -17.81
N GLU A 394 18.17 -4.42 -17.22
CA GLU A 394 19.31 -4.29 -16.31
C GLU A 394 19.18 -5.22 -15.09
N ASN A 395 18.04 -5.17 -14.39
CA ASN A 395 17.78 -6.04 -13.24
C ASN A 395 17.82 -7.55 -13.60
N THR A 396 17.45 -7.90 -14.84
CA THR A 396 17.53 -9.29 -15.32
C THR A 396 18.98 -9.73 -15.55
N ILE A 397 19.84 -8.83 -16.01
CA ILE A 397 21.27 -9.09 -16.21
C ILE A 397 21.97 -9.23 -14.86
N GLU A 398 21.71 -8.31 -13.93
CA GLU A 398 22.23 -8.35 -12.55
C GLU A 398 21.80 -9.65 -11.84
N GLY A 399 20.51 -10.01 -11.92
CA GLY A 399 20.01 -11.25 -11.33
C GLY A 399 20.69 -12.51 -11.88
N LYS A 400 20.99 -12.56 -13.19
CA LYS A 400 21.74 -13.67 -13.79
C LYS A 400 23.20 -13.69 -13.35
N GLN A 401 23.85 -12.53 -13.17
CA GLN A 401 25.22 -12.47 -12.67
C GLN A 401 25.31 -12.95 -11.21
N ILE A 402 24.36 -12.56 -10.36
CA ILE A 402 24.29 -13.03 -8.96
C ILE A 402 24.10 -14.55 -8.91
N GLN A 403 23.16 -15.10 -9.69
CA GLN A 403 22.95 -16.56 -9.76
C GLN A 403 24.15 -17.34 -10.32
N ASN A 404 24.97 -16.73 -11.19
CA ASN A 404 26.16 -17.39 -11.74
C ASN A 404 27.39 -17.28 -10.81
N LEU A 405 27.40 -16.32 -9.87
CA LEU A 405 28.44 -16.17 -8.85
C LEU A 405 28.18 -17.07 -7.63
N GLU A 406 26.91 -17.35 -7.34
CA GLU A 406 26.51 -18.42 -6.42
C GLU A 406 26.74 -19.78 -7.09
N VAL A 407 27.88 -20.41 -6.79
CA VAL A 407 28.15 -21.80 -7.20
C VAL A 407 26.94 -22.65 -6.80
N PRO A 408 26.39 -23.50 -7.69
CA PRO A 408 25.28 -24.36 -7.35
C PRO A 408 25.74 -25.30 -6.23
N THR A 409 25.32 -25.00 -5.01
CA THR A 409 25.51 -25.89 -3.87
C THR A 409 24.71 -27.14 -4.18
N PRO A 410 25.28 -28.34 -4.05
CA PRO A 410 24.58 -29.57 -4.45
C PRO A 410 23.27 -29.70 -3.67
N THR A 411 22.20 -29.91 -4.42
CA THR A 411 20.88 -30.41 -4.02
C THR A 411 20.81 -30.94 -2.58
N PRO A 412 19.95 -30.39 -1.69
CA PRO A 412 19.50 -31.18 -0.56
C PRO A 412 18.53 -32.23 -1.11
N SER A 413 18.94 -33.49 -0.97
CA SER A 413 18.12 -34.67 -1.19
C SER A 413 16.93 -34.70 -0.21
N PRO A 414 15.88 -35.51 -0.46
CA PRO A 414 14.54 -35.26 0.07
C PRO A 414 14.47 -35.51 1.58
N GLY A 415 14.42 -34.43 2.36
CA GLY A 415 14.10 -34.44 3.79
C GLY A 415 12.64 -34.80 4.03
N SER A 416 12.27 -36.06 3.78
CA SER A 416 10.97 -36.64 4.18
C SER A 416 11.10 -37.55 5.40
N CYS A 417 12.28 -37.63 6.03
CA CYS A 417 12.57 -38.56 7.13
C CYS A 417 13.06 -37.88 8.43
N PHE A 418 12.87 -36.56 8.59
CA PHE A 418 13.00 -35.89 9.89
C PHE A 418 11.68 -35.17 10.16
N ARG A 419 10.78 -35.83 10.89
CA ARG A 419 9.53 -35.22 11.38
C ARG A 419 9.47 -35.21 12.93
N ASN A 420 10.51 -35.75 13.59
CA ASN A 420 10.53 -35.92 15.04
C ASN A 420 11.64 -35.12 15.76
N ALA A 421 12.68 -34.64 15.06
CA ALA A 421 13.72 -33.81 15.67
C ALA A 421 13.36 -32.30 15.69
N ASP A 422 12.54 -31.86 14.73
CA ASP A 422 12.17 -30.44 14.60
C ASP A 422 11.19 -29.98 15.70
N ARG A 423 10.43 -30.92 16.29
CA ARG A 423 9.46 -30.62 17.34
C ARG A 423 10.09 -30.09 18.64
N GLU A 424 11.35 -30.45 18.93
CA GLU A 424 12.05 -29.93 20.12
C GLU A 424 12.69 -28.56 19.87
N LEU A 425 13.21 -28.29 18.67
CA LEU A 425 13.78 -26.98 18.32
C LEU A 425 12.69 -25.90 18.13
N GLU A 426 11.53 -26.25 17.56
CA GLU A 426 10.39 -25.33 17.45
C GLU A 426 9.95 -24.78 18.82
N SER A 427 10.11 -25.55 19.89
CA SER A 427 9.58 -25.18 21.21
C SER A 427 10.32 -24.01 21.89
N LEU A 428 11.61 -23.80 21.61
CA LEU A 428 12.46 -22.84 22.31
C LEU A 428 12.11 -21.36 22.01
N PRO A 429 12.07 -20.89 20.75
CA PRO A 429 11.71 -19.51 20.45
C PRO A 429 10.26 -19.19 20.83
N HIS A 430 9.35 -20.14 20.65
CA HIS A 430 7.97 -20.01 21.12
C HIS A 430 7.89 -19.88 22.64
N ARG A 431 8.70 -20.63 23.40
CA ARG A 431 8.76 -20.53 24.87
C ARG A 431 9.29 -19.16 25.34
N SER A 432 10.31 -18.61 24.68
CA SER A 432 10.82 -17.26 24.99
C SER A 432 9.76 -16.18 24.73
N LEU A 433 8.99 -16.31 23.64
CA LEU A 433 7.90 -15.39 23.34
C LEU A 433 6.77 -15.47 24.38
N VAL A 434 6.40 -16.69 24.80
CA VAL A 434 5.39 -16.90 25.85
C VAL A 434 5.87 -16.31 27.18
N GLN A 435 7.15 -16.48 27.54
CA GLN A 435 7.72 -15.91 28.76
C GLN A 435 7.76 -14.37 28.73
N ALA A 436 8.00 -13.77 27.57
CA ALA A 436 7.97 -12.33 27.37
C ALA A 436 6.54 -11.73 27.36
N THR A 437 5.51 -12.57 27.23
CA THR A 437 4.11 -12.14 27.05
C THR A 437 3.32 -12.22 28.34
N LYS A 438 2.86 -11.08 28.82
CA LYS A 438 1.90 -10.96 29.92
C LYS A 438 0.50 -10.68 29.37
N VAL A 439 -0.43 -11.59 29.61
CA VAL A 439 -1.81 -11.48 29.13
C VAL A 439 -2.73 -10.98 30.25
N HIS A 440 -3.53 -9.97 29.94
CA HIS A 440 -4.50 -9.36 30.82
C HIS A 440 -5.92 -9.54 30.25
N PHE A 441 -6.80 -10.22 30.98
CA PHE A 441 -8.20 -10.45 30.58
C PHE A 441 -9.13 -9.37 31.12
N CYS A 442 -10.22 -9.10 30.40
CA CYS A 442 -11.23 -8.07 30.68
C CYS A 442 -10.68 -6.67 31.06
N ALA A 443 -9.49 -6.32 30.59
CA ALA A 443 -8.84 -5.06 30.91
C ALA A 443 -8.58 -4.24 29.65
N ARG A 444 -8.63 -2.92 29.79
CA ARG A 444 -8.06 -2.00 28.80
C ARG A 444 -6.72 -1.49 29.32
N PRO A 445 -5.73 -1.27 28.43
CA PRO A 445 -4.46 -0.71 28.85
C PRO A 445 -4.69 0.67 29.44
N ASP A 446 -4.21 0.90 30.66
CA ASP A 446 -4.10 2.25 31.22
C ASP A 446 -2.87 2.91 30.61
N LEU A 447 -3.04 3.44 29.40
CA LEU A 447 -1.97 4.03 28.60
C LEU A 447 -1.28 5.18 29.34
N LYS A 448 -2.04 5.92 30.16
CA LYS A 448 -1.49 7.02 30.94
C LYS A 448 -0.47 6.49 31.94
N ARG A 449 -0.87 5.50 32.75
CA ARG A 449 0.01 4.89 33.73
C ARG A 449 1.22 4.21 33.08
N ILE A 450 1.00 3.40 32.05
CA ILE A 450 2.08 2.65 31.37
C ILE A 450 3.15 3.60 30.82
N LEU A 451 2.73 4.69 30.17
CA LEU A 451 3.67 5.65 29.60
C LEU A 451 4.42 6.47 30.66
N PHE A 452 3.80 6.78 31.80
CA PHE A 452 4.48 7.48 32.90
C PHE A 452 5.38 6.58 33.74
N ASP A 453 5.10 5.29 33.84
CA ASP A 453 5.91 4.33 34.58
C ASP A 453 7.24 4.00 33.84
N CYS A 454 7.37 4.41 32.58
CA CYS A 454 8.57 4.22 31.76
C CYS A 454 9.72 5.14 32.20
N LYS A 455 10.63 4.61 33.03
CA LYS A 455 11.87 5.28 33.46
C LYS A 455 13.00 5.09 32.44
N ALA A 456 13.02 5.90 31.38
CA ALA A 456 14.14 5.97 30.44
C ALA A 456 14.41 7.43 30.02
N SER A 457 15.63 7.74 29.60
CA SER A 457 16.03 9.11 29.25
C SER A 457 15.42 9.59 27.94
N ASP A 458 15.26 8.69 26.97
CA ASP A 458 14.65 8.95 25.66
C ASP A 458 13.69 7.80 25.30
N VAL A 459 12.39 8.12 25.22
CA VAL A 459 11.32 7.16 24.96
C VAL A 459 10.62 7.47 23.65
N GLY A 460 10.79 6.60 22.66
CA GLY A 460 10.01 6.62 21.43
C GLY A 460 8.65 5.94 21.63
N VAL A 461 7.55 6.63 21.34
CA VAL A 461 6.19 6.08 21.45
C VAL A 461 5.56 5.99 20.07
N LEU A 462 5.32 4.76 19.60
CA LEU A 462 4.66 4.49 18.33
C LEU A 462 3.24 3.96 18.56
N ALA A 463 2.24 4.54 17.91
CA ALA A 463 0.86 4.07 18.04
C ALA A 463 0.20 3.74 16.68
N CYS A 464 -0.35 2.51 16.57
CA CYS A 464 -1.04 2.01 15.38
C CYS A 464 -2.37 1.33 15.71
N GLY A 465 -3.45 1.71 15.02
CA GLY A 465 -4.78 1.13 15.22
C GLY A 465 -5.91 2.18 15.26
N PRO A 466 -6.98 1.95 16.07
CA PRO A 466 -8.17 2.80 16.09
C PRO A 466 -7.85 4.28 16.34
N ARG A 467 -8.55 5.17 15.62
CA ARG A 467 -8.34 6.63 15.68
C ARG A 467 -8.36 7.15 17.13
N LYS A 468 -9.35 6.72 17.94
CA LYS A 468 -9.50 7.15 19.34
C LYS A 468 -8.25 6.84 20.18
N MET A 469 -7.73 5.62 20.08
CA MET A 469 -6.53 5.18 20.80
C MET A 469 -5.31 6.02 20.39
N ARG A 470 -5.11 6.25 19.08
CA ARG A 470 -3.98 7.07 18.59
C ARG A 470 -4.06 8.52 19.09
N HIS A 471 -5.27 9.10 19.15
CA HIS A 471 -5.46 10.46 19.67
C HIS A 471 -5.22 10.53 21.18
N GLU A 472 -5.58 9.48 21.92
CA GLU A 472 -5.32 9.37 23.35
C GLU A 472 -3.83 9.30 23.66
N VAL A 473 -3.09 8.42 22.97
CA VAL A 473 -1.62 8.36 23.11
C VAL A 473 -0.98 9.70 22.75
N ALA A 474 -1.38 10.31 21.62
CA ALA A 474 -0.88 11.62 21.22
C ALA A 474 -1.14 12.71 22.28
N LYS A 475 -2.33 12.70 22.90
CA LYS A 475 -2.69 13.63 23.98
C LYS A 475 -1.83 13.43 25.22
N ILE A 476 -1.52 12.17 25.56
CA ILE A 476 -0.66 11.85 26.71
C ILE A 476 0.76 12.37 26.44
N CYS A 477 1.34 12.05 25.29
CA CYS A 477 2.69 12.50 24.95
C CYS A 477 2.82 14.02 24.80
N SER A 478 1.77 14.72 24.33
CA SER A 478 1.76 16.18 24.18
C SER A 478 1.41 16.95 25.46
N SER A 479 1.09 16.25 26.56
CA SER A 479 0.62 16.90 27.78
C SER A 479 1.69 17.66 28.57
N GLY A 480 2.98 17.57 28.16
CA GLY A 480 4.10 18.23 28.84
C GLY A 480 4.39 17.69 30.25
N MET A 481 3.76 16.59 30.64
CA MET A 481 3.98 15.95 31.95
C MET A 481 5.23 15.05 31.97
N ALA A 482 5.82 14.77 30.79
CA ALA A 482 7.02 13.96 30.62
C ALA A 482 7.77 14.45 29.36
N ASP A 483 8.88 15.15 29.56
CA ASP A 483 9.64 15.80 28.48
C ASP A 483 10.46 14.82 27.61
N ASN A 484 10.53 13.55 28.02
CA ASN A 484 11.31 12.47 27.40
C ASN A 484 10.50 11.61 26.39
N LEU A 485 9.24 11.98 26.09
CA LEU A 485 8.37 11.20 25.20
C LEU A 485 8.34 11.77 23.78
N HIS A 486 8.82 10.99 22.81
CA HIS A 486 8.75 11.31 21.39
C HIS A 486 7.66 10.48 20.70
N PHE A 487 6.55 11.13 20.36
CA PHE A 487 5.40 10.45 19.75
C PHE A 487 5.46 10.43 18.22
N GLU A 488 5.22 9.26 17.65
CA GLU A 488 5.00 9.07 16.22
C GLU A 488 3.77 8.17 15.99
N SER A 489 2.85 8.61 15.11
CA SER A 489 1.65 7.85 14.79
C SER A 489 1.83 7.12 13.47
N ILE A 490 1.67 5.79 13.50
CA ILE A 490 1.55 4.98 12.29
C ILE A 490 0.05 4.84 12.01
N SER A 491 -0.40 5.42 10.90
CA SER A 491 -1.81 5.39 10.54
C SER A 491 -2.04 4.81 9.16
N PHE A 492 -2.85 3.77 9.11
CA PHE A 492 -3.55 3.35 7.90
C PHE A 492 -4.87 4.11 7.88
N ASN A 493 -4.93 5.20 7.12
CA ASN A 493 -6.19 5.83 6.76
C ASN A 493 -6.45 5.49 5.28
N TRP A 494 -7.28 4.48 5.03
CA TRP A 494 -7.92 4.27 3.73
C TRP A 494 -9.44 4.39 3.92
#